data_AF-A0A842VPW9-F1
#
_entry.id   AF-A0A842VPW9-F1
#
_cell.length_a   1.000
_cell.length_b   1.000
_cell.length_c   1.000
_cell.angle_alpha   90.00
_cell.angle_beta   90.00
_cell.angle_gamma   90.00
#
_symmetry.space_group_name_H-M   'P 1'
#
loop_
_entity.id
_entity.type
_entity.pdbx_description
1 polymer ?
#
loop_
_entity_poly.entity_id
_entity_poly.type
_entity_poly.pdbx_seq_one_letter_code
_entity_poly.pdbx_strand_id
1 'polypeptide(L)'
;MFFIIIKILKRNPFNRLNQIFALFYFSMMMAIFINAVYITFSDVHLETLATLLNITAFYFSCLAAGFLFLCISLLYKPSFMVKTKNQLLFIAFYGGILLYLFFIEGGAKVVILDTGTQLAPVWNLLFVGYALSILIATLIISLLMSVKVYRDFTDVSLAKRFKYFIIGTICFYYIPLGVSVSNLINITAIRIFFTFTASVIFIGAIFIYYGIGVSLSKKRN
;
A
#
# COMPACT_ATOMS: atom_id res chain seq x y z
N MET A 1 -2.33 -2.81 -12.74
CA MET A 1 -3.29 -2.37 -11.69
C MET A 1 -4.62 -1.87 -12.26
N PHE A 2 -4.62 -0.91 -13.19
CA PHE A 2 -5.85 -0.32 -13.75
C PHE A 2 -6.90 -1.34 -14.23
N PHE A 3 -6.48 -2.35 -15.00
CA PHE A 3 -7.35 -3.44 -15.45
C PHE A 3 -8.00 -4.24 -14.30
N ILE A 4 -7.29 -4.41 -13.18
CA ILE A 4 -7.82 -5.07 -11.98
C ILE A 4 -8.92 -4.21 -11.35
N ILE A 5 -8.70 -2.90 -11.23
CA ILE A 5 -9.70 -1.94 -10.71
C ILE A 5 -11.00 -2.03 -11.51
N ILE A 6 -10.91 -1.95 -12.85
CA ILE A 6 -12.07 -2.08 -13.74
C ILE A 6 -12.77 -3.42 -13.52
N LYS A 7 -12.03 -4.53 -13.45
CA LYS A 7 -12.61 -5.86 -13.21
C LYS A 7 -13.32 -5.97 -11.87
N ILE A 8 -12.81 -5.34 -10.81
CA ILE A 8 -13.44 -5.32 -9.49
C ILE A 8 -14.75 -4.53 -9.55
N LEU A 9 -14.71 -3.32 -10.10
CA LEU A 9 -15.87 -2.41 -10.13
C LEU A 9 -16.98 -2.89 -11.07
N LYS A 10 -16.66 -3.45 -12.23
CA LYS A 10 -17.66 -3.96 -13.19
C LYS A 10 -18.48 -5.13 -12.65
N ARG A 11 -18.02 -5.85 -11.62
CA ARG A 11 -18.72 -7.03 -11.08
C ARG A 11 -19.89 -6.67 -10.20
N ASN A 12 -19.67 -5.78 -9.24
CA ASN A 12 -20.72 -5.24 -8.40
C ASN A 12 -20.26 -3.88 -7.87
N PRO A 13 -20.58 -2.78 -8.58
CA PRO A 13 -20.06 -1.45 -8.28
C PRO A 13 -20.59 -0.88 -6.95
N PHE A 14 -21.71 -1.39 -6.46
CA PHE A 14 -22.34 -0.95 -5.22
C PHE A 14 -21.91 -1.76 -3.99
N ASN A 15 -21.19 -2.87 -4.20
CA ASN A 15 -20.67 -3.66 -3.10
C ASN A 15 -19.51 -2.92 -2.41
N ARG A 16 -19.64 -2.66 -1.10
CA ARG A 16 -18.66 -1.89 -0.32
C ARG A 16 -17.28 -2.52 -0.27
N LEU A 17 -17.21 -3.85 -0.19
CA LEU A 17 -15.93 -4.57 -0.22
C LEU A 17 -15.22 -4.32 -1.56
N ASN A 18 -15.96 -4.38 -2.68
CA ASN A 18 -15.39 -4.09 -4.00
C ASN A 18 -14.89 -2.65 -4.12
N GLN A 19 -15.62 -1.68 -3.58
CA GLN A 19 -15.21 -0.26 -3.60
C GLN A 19 -13.92 -0.05 -2.83
N ILE A 20 -13.83 -0.55 -1.58
CA ILE A 20 -12.61 -0.44 -0.76
C ILE A 20 -11.45 -1.19 -1.40
N PHE A 21 -11.73 -2.37 -1.97
CA PHE A 21 -10.71 -3.15 -2.65
C PHE A 21 -10.20 -2.46 -3.92
N ALA A 22 -11.07 -1.77 -4.66
CA ALA A 22 -10.67 -0.94 -5.79
C ALA A 22 -9.84 0.27 -5.34
N LEU A 23 -10.18 0.92 -4.21
CA LEU A 23 -9.42 2.03 -3.64
C LEU A 23 -8.02 1.62 -3.17
N PHE A 24 -7.86 0.39 -2.67
CA PHE A 24 -6.54 -0.21 -2.41
C PHE A 24 -5.68 -0.24 -3.68
N TYR A 25 -6.18 -0.85 -4.76
CA TYR A 25 -5.44 -0.92 -6.03
C TYR A 25 -5.20 0.44 -6.67
N PHE A 26 -6.16 1.35 -6.52
CA PHE A 26 -6.03 2.73 -6.98
C PHE A 26 -4.90 3.45 -6.25
N SER A 27 -4.86 3.36 -4.91
CA SER A 27 -3.81 3.99 -4.10
C SER A 27 -2.43 3.42 -4.43
N MET A 28 -2.32 2.09 -4.60
CA MET A 28 -1.08 1.48 -5.09
C MET A 28 -0.67 1.99 -6.47
N MET A 29 -1.63 2.12 -7.39
CA MET A 29 -1.37 2.65 -8.72
C MET A 29 -0.89 4.09 -8.67
N MET A 30 -1.50 4.94 -7.84
CA MET A 30 -1.07 6.32 -7.62
C MET A 30 0.34 6.39 -7.04
N ALA A 31 0.66 5.55 -6.05
CA ALA A 31 2.00 5.47 -5.49
C ALA A 31 3.05 5.15 -6.57
N ILE A 32 2.79 4.12 -7.39
CA ILE A 32 3.69 3.73 -8.49
C ILE A 32 3.79 4.83 -9.55
N PHE A 33 2.66 5.42 -9.95
CA PHE A 33 2.60 6.44 -10.98
C PHE A 33 3.37 7.70 -10.56
N ILE A 34 3.09 8.23 -9.36
CA ILE A 34 3.79 9.41 -8.82
C ILE A 34 5.29 9.10 -8.67
N ASN A 35 5.64 7.90 -8.22
CA ASN A 35 7.04 7.48 -8.11
C ASN A 35 7.74 7.43 -9.47
N ALA A 36 7.08 6.95 -10.51
CA ALA A 36 7.62 6.96 -11.86
C ALA A 36 7.80 8.39 -12.39
N VAL A 37 6.87 9.30 -12.10
CA VAL A 37 6.94 10.70 -12.54
C VAL A 37 8.11 11.45 -11.90
N TYR A 38 8.29 11.40 -10.58
CA TYR A 38 9.32 12.24 -9.96
C TYR A 38 10.75 11.73 -10.22
N ILE A 39 10.93 10.44 -10.55
CA ILE A 39 12.25 9.86 -10.86
C ILE A 39 12.80 10.39 -12.20
N THR A 40 11.94 10.93 -13.07
CA THR A 40 12.38 11.48 -14.36
C THR A 40 12.83 12.94 -14.26
N PHE A 41 12.87 13.55 -13.07
CA PHE A 41 13.27 14.94 -12.93
C PHE A 41 14.79 15.06 -12.94
N SER A 42 15.31 15.90 -13.83
CA SER A 42 16.75 16.15 -13.98
C SER A 42 17.11 17.62 -13.75
N ASP A 43 16.13 18.48 -13.52
CA ASP A 43 16.38 19.90 -13.27
C ASP A 43 16.52 20.15 -11.77
N VAL A 44 17.62 20.78 -11.36
CA VAL A 44 17.94 21.14 -9.96
C VAL A 44 16.85 22.03 -9.36
N HIS A 45 16.18 22.86 -10.16
CA HIS A 45 15.08 23.70 -9.70
C HIS A 45 13.82 22.90 -9.30
N LEU A 46 13.75 21.61 -9.64
CA LEU A 46 12.64 20.73 -9.32
C LEU A 46 12.87 19.88 -8.05
N GLU A 47 13.98 20.03 -7.32
CA GLU A 47 14.29 19.24 -6.12
C GLU A 47 13.17 19.24 -5.07
N THR A 48 12.60 20.42 -4.79
CA THR A 48 11.49 20.55 -3.83
C THR A 48 10.25 19.81 -4.30
N LEU A 49 9.92 19.90 -5.60
CA LEU A 49 8.80 19.18 -6.18
C LEU A 49 9.06 17.67 -6.19
N ALA A 50 10.27 17.23 -6.55
CA ALA A 50 10.66 15.83 -6.51
C ALA A 50 10.54 15.25 -5.10
N THR A 51 10.96 16.01 -4.09
CA THR A 51 10.82 15.64 -2.67
C THR A 51 9.35 15.54 -2.27
N LEU A 52 8.53 16.52 -2.62
CA LEU A 52 7.09 16.50 -2.36
C LEU A 52 6.41 15.29 -3.00
N LEU A 53 6.74 14.99 -4.26
CA LEU A 53 6.19 13.83 -4.98
C LEU A 53 6.70 12.51 -4.39
N ASN A 54 7.94 12.44 -3.89
CA ASN A 54 8.46 11.28 -3.18
C ASN A 54 7.64 10.99 -1.90
N ILE A 55 7.41 12.01 -1.06
CA ILE A 55 6.56 11.88 0.13
C ILE A 55 5.14 11.51 -0.27
N THR A 56 4.60 12.12 -1.33
CA THR A 56 3.24 11.83 -1.82
C THR A 56 3.10 10.39 -2.31
N ALA A 57 4.07 9.88 -3.06
CA ALA A 57 4.08 8.48 -3.51
C ALA A 57 4.07 7.53 -2.30
N PHE A 58 4.87 7.84 -1.28
CA PHE A 58 4.91 7.03 -0.06
C PHE A 58 3.62 7.14 0.76
N TYR A 59 3.02 8.33 0.87
CA TYR A 59 1.70 8.55 1.45
C TYR A 59 0.64 7.65 0.79
N PHE A 60 0.58 7.59 -0.54
CA PHE A 60 -0.35 6.70 -1.25
C PHE A 60 -0.06 5.21 -1.03
N SER A 61 1.21 4.84 -0.84
CA SER A 61 1.59 3.47 -0.47
C SER A 61 1.06 3.10 0.92
N CYS A 62 1.23 3.98 1.91
CA CYS A 62 0.65 3.79 3.25
C CYS A 62 -0.89 3.83 3.22
N LEU A 63 -1.49 4.71 2.43
CA LEU A 63 -2.94 4.79 2.27
C LEU A 63 -3.50 3.50 1.66
N ALA A 64 -2.79 2.88 0.72
CA ALA A 64 -3.13 1.54 0.23
C ALA A 64 -3.14 0.52 1.37
N ALA A 65 -2.17 0.56 2.29
CA ALA A 65 -2.17 -0.31 3.47
C ALA A 65 -3.41 -0.10 4.35
N GLY A 66 -3.85 1.15 4.54
CA GLY A 66 -5.10 1.49 5.22
C GLY A 66 -6.34 0.91 4.53
N PHE A 67 -6.44 0.99 3.20
CA PHE A 67 -7.54 0.38 2.47
C PHE A 67 -7.51 -1.16 2.52
N LEU A 68 -6.32 -1.77 2.48
CA LEU A 68 -6.17 -3.21 2.65
C LEU A 68 -6.62 -3.64 4.06
N PHE A 69 -6.24 -2.89 5.08
CA PHE A 69 -6.71 -3.10 6.45
C PHE A 69 -8.24 -3.00 6.56
N LEU A 70 -8.87 -2.00 5.94
CA LEU A 70 -10.32 -1.90 5.88
C LEU A 70 -10.97 -3.09 5.18
N CYS A 71 -10.39 -3.56 4.07
CA CYS A 71 -10.84 -4.73 3.35
C CYS A 71 -10.85 -5.98 4.26
N ILE A 72 -9.76 -6.20 5.00
CA ILE A 72 -9.61 -7.30 5.96
C ILE A 72 -10.62 -7.15 7.11
N SER A 73 -10.78 -5.94 7.63
CA SER A 73 -11.72 -5.65 8.71
C SER A 73 -13.17 -5.93 8.31
N LEU A 74 -13.54 -5.62 7.06
CA LEU A 74 -14.84 -5.97 6.49
C LEU A 74 -15.07 -7.47 6.39
N LEU A 75 -14.03 -8.23 6.06
CA LEU A 75 -14.11 -9.68 6.00
C LEU A 75 -14.20 -10.32 7.39
N TYR A 76 -13.49 -9.76 8.38
CA TYR A 76 -13.47 -10.27 9.75
C TYR A 76 -14.75 -9.95 10.53
N LYS A 77 -15.22 -8.71 10.49
CA LYS A 77 -16.44 -8.27 11.19
C LYS A 77 -17.26 -7.29 10.32
N PRO A 78 -18.10 -7.81 9.42
CA PRO A 78 -18.90 -6.98 8.51
C PRO A 78 -19.80 -5.97 9.24
N SER A 79 -20.44 -6.37 10.35
CA SER A 79 -21.48 -5.58 11.02
C SER A 79 -21.03 -4.18 11.49
N PHE A 80 -19.76 -4.04 11.89
CA PHE A 80 -19.21 -2.76 12.34
C PHE A 80 -18.70 -1.91 11.18
N MET A 81 -17.97 -2.51 10.24
CA MET A 81 -17.28 -1.77 9.17
C MET A 81 -18.10 -1.57 7.89
N VAL A 82 -19.28 -2.19 7.75
CA VAL A 82 -20.17 -1.98 6.58
C VAL A 82 -20.78 -0.57 6.56
N LYS A 83 -20.93 0.08 7.72
CA LYS A 83 -21.51 1.43 7.81
C LYS A 83 -20.59 2.46 7.16
N THR A 84 -21.10 3.20 6.17
CA THR A 84 -20.34 4.21 5.42
C THR A 84 -19.72 5.28 6.32
N LYS A 85 -20.42 5.72 7.37
CA LYS A 85 -19.88 6.67 8.36
C LYS A 85 -18.59 6.15 9.01
N ASN A 86 -18.53 4.87 9.36
CA ASN A 86 -17.37 4.27 10.02
C ASN A 86 -16.18 4.13 9.05
N GLN A 87 -16.46 3.79 7.79
CA GLN A 87 -15.43 3.73 6.74
C GLN A 87 -14.85 5.11 6.46
N LEU A 88 -15.70 6.14 6.30
CA LEU A 88 -15.25 7.51 6.07
C LEU A 88 -14.48 8.06 7.27
N LEU A 89 -14.95 7.80 8.49
CA LEU A 89 -14.24 8.19 9.70
C LEU A 89 -12.85 7.53 9.78
N PHE A 90 -12.76 6.23 9.47
CA PHE A 90 -11.47 5.55 9.40
C PHE A 90 -10.57 6.17 8.33
N ILE A 91 -11.07 6.40 7.11
CA ILE A 91 -10.26 6.94 6.01
C ILE A 91 -9.77 8.35 6.36
N ALA A 92 -10.64 9.19 6.92
CA ALA A 92 -10.29 10.54 7.35
C ALA A 92 -9.26 10.52 8.48
N PHE A 93 -9.43 9.64 9.47
CA PHE A 93 -8.50 9.51 10.59
C PHE A 93 -7.15 8.94 10.15
N TYR A 94 -7.14 7.84 9.40
CA TYR A 94 -5.93 7.19 8.93
C TYR A 94 -5.16 8.08 7.94
N GLY A 95 -5.86 8.70 6.98
CA GLY A 95 -5.28 9.68 6.07
C GLY A 95 -4.77 10.92 6.82
N GLY A 96 -5.52 11.41 7.80
CA GLY A 96 -5.13 12.53 8.64
C GLY A 96 -3.87 12.28 9.45
N ILE A 97 -3.71 11.08 10.02
CA ILE A 97 -2.44 10.64 10.62
C ILE A 97 -1.34 10.70 9.56
N LEU A 98 -1.53 10.03 8.42
CA LEU A 98 -0.51 10.00 7.37
C LEU A 98 -0.09 11.38 6.84
N LEU A 99 -0.96 12.40 6.89
CA LEU A 99 -0.61 13.77 6.50
C LEU A 99 0.57 14.33 7.31
N TYR A 100 0.81 13.84 8.53
CA TYR A 100 1.95 14.28 9.34
C TYR A 100 3.30 14.02 8.64
N LEU A 101 3.39 13.04 7.73
CA LEU A 101 4.59 12.77 6.93
C LEU A 101 5.11 14.01 6.19
N PHE A 102 4.22 14.91 5.76
CA PHE A 102 4.58 16.12 5.02
C PHE A 102 5.14 17.23 5.92
N PHE A 103 4.92 17.15 7.23
CA PHE A 103 5.31 18.19 8.19
C PHE A 103 6.57 17.81 8.98
N ILE A 104 7.16 16.64 8.71
CA ILE A 104 8.42 16.23 9.33
C ILE A 104 9.56 16.99 8.67
N GLU A 105 10.12 17.95 9.39
CA GLU A 105 11.25 18.76 8.91
C GLU A 105 12.44 17.87 8.52
N GLY A 106 12.96 18.09 7.32
CA GLY A 106 14.03 17.27 6.73
C GLY A 106 13.66 15.78 6.59
N GLY A 107 12.36 15.44 6.59
CA GLY A 107 11.87 14.07 6.65
C GLY A 107 12.35 13.19 5.51
N ALA A 108 12.15 13.67 4.29
CA ALA A 108 12.68 13.08 3.07
C ALA A 108 13.40 14.16 2.25
N LYS A 109 14.46 13.78 1.55
CA LYS A 109 15.19 14.66 0.63
C LYS A 109 15.53 13.93 -0.66
N VAL A 110 15.16 14.52 -1.78
CA VAL A 110 15.66 14.17 -3.11
C VAL A 110 16.67 15.23 -3.52
N VAL A 111 17.82 14.80 -4.06
CA VAL A 111 18.90 15.69 -4.53
C VAL A 111 19.08 15.46 -6.02
N ILE A 112 19.18 16.54 -6.79
CA ILE A 112 19.45 16.54 -8.22
C ILE A 112 20.75 17.31 -8.41
N LEU A 113 21.76 16.64 -8.97
CA LEU A 113 23.07 17.25 -9.21
C LEU A 113 23.00 18.20 -10.41
N ASP A 114 23.91 19.17 -10.49
CA ASP A 114 24.06 20.09 -11.63
C ASP A 114 24.28 19.36 -12.97
N THR A 115 24.75 18.11 -12.92
CA THR A 115 24.88 17.21 -14.08
C THR A 115 23.54 16.67 -14.58
N GLY A 116 22.44 17.03 -13.93
CA GLY A 116 21.09 16.51 -14.15
C GLY A 116 20.83 15.12 -13.56
N THR A 117 21.77 14.59 -12.77
CA THR A 117 21.63 13.26 -12.16
C THR A 117 20.86 13.35 -10.86
N GLN A 118 19.68 12.72 -10.80
CA GLN A 118 18.91 12.58 -9.58
C GLN A 118 19.46 11.45 -8.69
N LEU A 119 19.78 11.78 -7.44
CA LEU A 119 20.15 10.81 -6.42
C LEU A 119 18.89 10.16 -5.82
N ALA A 120 19.02 8.90 -5.40
CA ALA A 120 17.94 8.22 -4.71
C ALA A 120 17.62 8.90 -3.36
N PRO A 121 16.32 8.96 -2.97
CA PRO A 121 15.89 9.72 -1.80
C PRO A 121 16.55 9.25 -0.51
N VAL A 122 16.84 10.19 0.37
CA VAL A 122 17.37 9.91 1.72
C VAL A 122 16.34 10.39 2.74
N TRP A 123 16.00 9.52 3.69
CA TRP A 123 14.99 9.80 4.71
C TRP A 123 15.64 9.87 6.09
N ASN A 124 15.18 10.79 6.92
CA ASN A 124 15.65 10.90 8.29
C ASN A 124 14.98 9.85 9.20
N LEU A 125 15.57 9.63 10.38
CA LEU A 125 15.10 8.63 11.33
C LEU A 125 13.68 8.91 11.83
N LEU A 126 13.31 10.19 12.02
CA LEU A 126 11.99 10.57 12.51
C LEU A 126 10.90 10.23 11.49
N PHE A 127 11.12 10.53 10.21
CA PHE A 127 10.23 10.19 9.12
C PHE A 127 10.03 8.69 9.00
N VAL A 128 11.13 7.93 9.03
CA VAL A 128 11.10 6.47 8.93
C VAL A 128 10.46 5.85 10.17
N GLY A 129 10.79 6.30 11.38
CA GLY A 129 10.20 5.82 12.61
C GLY A 129 8.69 6.05 12.66
N TYR A 130 8.26 7.24 12.26
CA TYR A 130 6.84 7.57 12.14
C TYR A 130 6.13 6.67 11.12
N ALA A 131 6.65 6.58 9.90
CA ALA A 131 6.12 5.72 8.85
C ALA A 131 6.03 4.24 9.24
N LEU A 132 7.12 3.70 9.81
CA LEU A 132 7.19 2.31 10.23
C LEU A 132 6.24 2.01 11.38
N SER A 133 6.05 2.93 12.33
CA SER A 133 5.10 2.73 13.43
C SER A 133 3.69 2.47 12.91
N ILE A 134 3.25 3.24 11.91
CA ILE A 134 1.93 3.10 11.28
C ILE A 134 1.87 1.82 10.44
N LEU A 135 2.87 1.58 9.60
CA LEU A 135 2.90 0.41 8.71
C LEU A 135 2.96 -0.91 9.50
N ILE A 136 3.80 -1.00 10.53
CA ILE A 136 3.96 -2.20 11.36
C ILE A 136 2.69 -2.45 12.17
N ALA A 137 2.11 -1.43 12.79
CA ALA A 137 0.84 -1.57 13.50
C ALA A 137 -0.27 -2.07 12.56
N THR A 138 -0.38 -1.46 11.37
CA THR A 138 -1.39 -1.85 10.37
C THR A 138 -1.14 -3.28 9.87
N LEU A 139 0.12 -3.66 9.61
CA LEU A 139 0.52 -5.01 9.18
C LEU A 139 0.16 -6.06 10.23
N ILE A 140 0.58 -5.86 11.48
CA ILE A 140 0.37 -6.83 12.56
C ILE A 140 -1.12 -7.08 12.74
N ILE A 141 -1.93 -6.01 12.85
CA ILE A 141 -3.37 -6.16 13.05
C ILE A 141 -4.03 -6.79 11.82
N SER A 142 -3.62 -6.40 10.60
CA SER A 142 -4.11 -7.00 9.34
C SER A 142 -3.86 -8.51 9.29
N LEU A 143 -2.65 -8.95 9.66
CA LEU A 143 -2.30 -10.37 9.65
C LEU A 143 -3.07 -11.14 10.73
N LEU A 144 -3.18 -10.59 11.94
CA LEU A 144 -3.96 -11.22 13.02
C LEU A 144 -5.43 -11.40 12.63
N MET A 145 -6.06 -10.37 12.05
CA MET A 145 -7.43 -10.47 11.55
C MET A 145 -7.53 -11.46 10.38
N SER A 146 -6.58 -11.45 9.45
CA SER A 146 -6.59 -12.36 8.31
C SER A 146 -6.45 -13.82 8.76
N VAL A 147 -5.59 -14.12 9.74
CA VAL A 147 -5.46 -15.47 10.30
C VAL A 147 -6.75 -15.93 10.98
N LYS A 148 -7.46 -15.03 11.68
CA LYS A 148 -8.78 -15.35 12.25
C LYS A 148 -9.80 -15.68 11.15
N VAL A 149 -9.93 -14.81 10.14
CA VAL A 149 -10.80 -15.08 8.96
C VAL A 149 -10.45 -16.41 8.30
N TYR A 150 -9.16 -16.72 8.16
CA TYR A 150 -8.70 -17.98 7.59
C TYR A 150 -9.18 -19.20 8.38
N ARG A 151 -9.11 -19.14 9.72
CA ARG A 151 -9.53 -20.23 10.61
C ARG A 151 -11.04 -20.43 10.64
N ASP A 152 -11.81 -19.40 10.32
CA ASP A 152 -13.27 -19.44 10.31
C ASP A 152 -13.85 -20.08 9.02
N PHE A 153 -13.02 -20.38 8.01
CA PHE A 153 -13.48 -21.06 6.80
C PHE A 153 -13.79 -22.53 7.03
N THR A 154 -15.03 -22.93 6.75
CA THR A 154 -15.45 -24.34 6.67
C THR A 154 -15.09 -24.98 5.32
N ASP A 155 -15.15 -24.21 4.23
CA ASP A 155 -14.81 -24.66 2.88
C ASP A 155 -13.29 -24.60 2.64
N VAL A 156 -12.69 -25.78 2.43
CA VAL A 156 -11.26 -25.96 2.15
C VAL A 156 -10.79 -25.21 0.90
N SER A 157 -11.65 -25.09 -0.12
CA SER A 157 -11.35 -24.35 -1.36
C SER A 157 -11.23 -22.86 -1.10
N LEU A 158 -12.14 -22.30 -0.28
CA LEU A 158 -12.08 -20.90 0.14
C LEU A 158 -10.87 -20.63 1.02
N ALA A 159 -10.56 -21.51 1.98
CA ALA A 159 -9.39 -21.40 2.83
C ALA A 159 -8.08 -21.37 1.99
N LYS A 160 -7.92 -22.31 1.05
CA LYS A 160 -6.74 -22.35 0.14
C LYS A 160 -6.58 -21.04 -0.64
N ARG A 161 -7.68 -20.46 -1.13
CA ARG A 161 -7.64 -19.16 -1.84
C ARG A 161 -7.26 -18.02 -0.92
N PHE A 162 -7.80 -18.01 0.30
CA PHE A 162 -7.50 -16.99 1.28
C PHE A 162 -6.04 -17.02 1.75
N LYS A 163 -5.38 -18.18 1.72
CA LYS A 163 -3.93 -18.28 1.95
C LYS A 163 -3.12 -17.43 0.97
N TYR A 164 -3.52 -17.38 -0.31
CA TYR A 164 -2.87 -16.47 -1.27
C TYR A 164 -3.09 -15.01 -0.90
N PHE A 165 -4.28 -14.65 -0.39
CA PHE A 165 -4.52 -13.29 0.09
C PHE A 165 -3.59 -12.91 1.25
N ILE A 166 -3.35 -13.82 2.21
CA ILE A 166 -2.40 -13.60 3.32
C ILE A 166 -0.97 -13.43 2.79
N ILE A 167 -0.51 -14.34 1.92
CA ILE A 167 0.83 -14.24 1.31
C ILE A 167 0.96 -12.93 0.54
N GLY A 168 -0.04 -12.57 -0.26
CA GLY A 168 -0.03 -11.32 -1.02
C GLY A 168 -0.01 -10.08 -0.12
N THR A 169 -0.69 -10.13 1.03
CA THR A 169 -0.62 -9.07 2.07
C THR A 169 0.80 -8.91 2.59
N ILE A 170 1.49 -10.02 2.91
CA ILE A 170 2.90 -9.99 3.34
C ILE A 170 3.80 -9.38 2.25
N CYS A 171 3.66 -9.84 1.01
CA CYS A 171 4.40 -9.31 -0.14
C CYS A 171 4.13 -7.82 -0.36
N PHE A 172 2.89 -7.36 -0.15
CA PHE A 172 2.54 -5.95 -0.24
C PHE A 172 3.28 -5.11 0.80
N TYR A 173 3.28 -5.52 2.08
CA TYR A 173 3.95 -4.76 3.15
C TYR A 173 5.49 -4.83 3.09
N TYR A 174 6.06 -5.89 2.52
CA TYR A 174 7.52 -6.02 2.33
C TYR A 174 8.13 -4.80 1.64
N ILE A 175 7.45 -4.24 0.64
CA ILE A 175 7.98 -3.17 -0.21
C ILE A 175 8.07 -1.81 0.51
N PRO A 176 6.99 -1.24 1.07
CA PRO A 176 7.10 0.03 1.79
C PRO A 176 8.00 -0.08 3.03
N LEU A 177 8.06 -1.24 3.69
CA LEU A 177 9.03 -1.50 4.76
C LEU A 177 10.47 -1.45 4.21
N GLY A 178 10.72 -2.14 3.09
CA GLY A 178 12.02 -2.18 2.43
C GLY A 178 12.49 -0.81 1.95
N VAL A 179 11.61 -0.04 1.31
CA VAL A 179 11.90 1.34 0.88
C VAL A 179 12.26 2.22 2.07
N SER A 180 11.52 2.10 3.19
CA SER A 180 11.79 2.87 4.41
C SER A 180 13.20 2.57 4.96
N VAL A 181 13.55 1.28 5.06
CA VAL A 181 14.88 0.85 5.53
C VAL A 181 15.97 1.26 4.56
N SER A 182 15.74 1.10 3.25
CA SER A 182 16.71 1.41 2.21
C SER A 182 17.02 2.91 2.12
N ASN A 183 16.02 3.77 2.25
CA ASN A 183 16.18 5.22 2.22
C ASN A 183 16.75 5.79 3.52
N LEU A 184 16.54 5.12 4.66
CA LEU A 184 17.18 5.47 5.93
C LEU A 184 18.68 5.13 5.92
N ILE A 185 19.00 3.89 5.56
CA ILE A 185 20.38 3.39 5.64
C ILE A 185 21.24 3.98 4.51
N ASN A 186 20.65 4.28 3.35
CA ASN A 186 21.33 4.92 2.22
C ASN A 186 22.60 4.18 1.75
N ILE A 187 22.61 2.85 1.84
CA ILE A 187 23.71 1.99 1.36
C ILE A 187 23.35 1.42 -0.03
N THR A 188 24.24 1.59 -1.00
CA THR A 188 24.06 1.16 -2.40
C THR A 188 23.69 -0.33 -2.52
N ALA A 189 24.38 -1.22 -1.79
CA ALA A 189 24.10 -2.66 -1.83
C ALA A 189 22.67 -2.99 -1.39
N ILE A 190 22.17 -2.33 -0.33
CA ILE A 190 20.79 -2.51 0.17
C ILE A 190 19.77 -1.99 -0.84
N ARG A 191 20.05 -0.85 -1.47
CA ARG A 191 19.20 -0.29 -2.53
C ARG A 191 19.10 -1.21 -3.72
N ILE A 192 20.23 -1.74 -4.19
CA ILE A 192 20.27 -2.70 -5.30
C ILE A 192 19.42 -3.93 -4.96
N PHE A 193 19.57 -4.49 -3.76
CA PHE A 193 18.76 -5.62 -3.30
C PHE A 193 17.25 -5.32 -3.38
N PHE A 194 16.80 -4.19 -2.83
CA PHE A 194 15.38 -3.83 -2.86
C PHE A 194 14.86 -3.48 -4.26
N THR A 195 15.71 -2.96 -5.14
CA THR A 195 15.36 -2.76 -6.56
C THR A 195 15.10 -4.10 -7.25
N PHE A 196 15.94 -5.11 -7.02
CA PHE A 196 15.74 -6.45 -7.60
C PHE A 196 14.49 -7.13 -7.07
N THR A 197 14.15 -6.92 -5.80
CA THR A 197 12.94 -7.51 -5.18
C THR A 197 11.70 -6.63 -5.33
N ALA A 198 11.79 -5.45 -5.94
CA ALA A 198 10.65 -4.52 -6.10
C ALA A 198 9.46 -5.15 -6.84
N SER A 199 9.75 -6.07 -7.76
CA SER A 199 8.74 -6.80 -8.54
C SER A 199 7.81 -7.67 -7.69
N VAL A 200 8.20 -8.00 -6.45
CA VAL A 200 7.37 -8.72 -5.47
C VAL A 200 6.05 -8.00 -5.20
N ILE A 201 6.00 -6.67 -5.36
CA ILE A 201 4.76 -5.91 -5.22
C ILE A 201 3.67 -6.37 -6.19
N PHE A 202 4.04 -6.71 -7.43
CA PHE A 202 3.10 -7.15 -8.45
C PHE A 202 2.59 -8.56 -8.17
N ILE A 203 3.49 -9.44 -7.71
CA ILE A 203 3.12 -10.79 -7.27
C ILE A 203 2.13 -10.70 -6.10
N GLY A 204 2.45 -9.86 -5.10
CA GLY A 204 1.58 -9.62 -3.95
C GLY A 204 0.20 -9.10 -4.35
N ALA A 205 0.18 -8.11 -5.24
CA ALA A 205 -1.04 -7.54 -5.80
C ALA A 205 -1.89 -8.57 -6.55
N ILE A 206 -1.29 -9.47 -7.33
CA ILE A 206 -2.00 -10.55 -8.03
C ILE A 206 -2.56 -11.56 -7.03
N PHE A 207 -1.79 -11.94 -6.02
CA PHE A 207 -2.21 -12.89 -4.99
C PHE A 207 -3.36 -12.36 -4.13
N ILE A 208 -3.31 -11.07 -3.77
CA ILE A 208 -4.41 -10.36 -3.10
C ILE A 208 -5.68 -10.42 -3.97
N TYR A 209 -5.56 -10.11 -5.28
CA TYR A 209 -6.68 -10.14 -6.20
C TYR A 209 -7.24 -11.56 -6.38
N TYR A 210 -6.37 -12.57 -6.47
CA TYR A 210 -6.79 -13.95 -6.64
C TYR A 210 -7.53 -14.48 -5.40
N GLY A 211 -7.03 -14.17 -4.19
CA GLY A 211 -7.61 -14.70 -2.97
C GLY A 211 -9.03 -14.17 -2.67
N ILE A 212 -9.27 -12.87 -2.83
CA ILE A 212 -10.59 -12.26 -2.57
C ILE A 212 -11.36 -12.01 -3.87
N GLY A 213 -10.70 -11.39 -4.85
CA GLY A 213 -11.35 -10.95 -6.09
C GLY A 213 -11.99 -12.09 -6.86
N VAL A 214 -11.34 -13.26 -7.00
CA VAL A 214 -11.93 -14.39 -7.75
C VAL A 214 -13.07 -15.08 -6.98
N SER A 215 -12.99 -15.13 -5.65
CA SER A 215 -14.03 -15.74 -4.80
C SER A 215 -15.37 -14.98 -4.89
N LEU A 216 -15.31 -13.66 -5.10
CA LEU A 216 -16.49 -12.82 -5.35
C LEU A 216 -17.14 -13.06 -6.72
N SER A 217 -16.47 -13.73 -7.67
CA SER A 217 -17.02 -13.98 -9.01
C SER A 217 -17.85 -15.26 -9.12
N LYS A 218 -17.85 -16.12 -8.08
CA LYS A 218 -18.51 -17.44 -8.12
C LYS A 218 -19.83 -17.52 -7.34
N LYS A 219 -20.37 -16.41 -6.82
CA LYS A 219 -21.80 -16.34 -6.50
C LYS A 219 -22.59 -16.22 -7.81
N ARG A 220 -22.76 -17.34 -8.49
CA ARG A 220 -23.86 -17.56 -9.44
C ARG A 220 -24.80 -18.56 -8.78
N ASN A 221 -26.04 -18.09 -8.60
CA ASN A 221 -27.27 -18.76 -8.19
C ASN A 221 -27.21 -20.29 -8.08
#